data_AF-A0A434G3J3-F1
#
_entry.id   AF-A0A434G3J3-F1
#
_cell.length_a   1.000
_cell.length_b   1.000
_cell.length_c   1.000
_cell.angle_alpha   90.00
_cell.angle_beta   90.00
_cell.angle_gamma   90.00
#
_symmetry.space_group_name_H-M   'P 1'
#
loop_
_entity.id
_entity.type
_entity.pdbx_description
1 polymer ?
#
loop_
_entity_poly.entity_id
_entity_poly.type
_entity_poly.pdbx_seq_one_letter_code
_entity_poly.pdbx_strand_id
1 'polypeptide(L)'
;MVADDLTGGMETAAMLVALGVDCGFVTRPALVRHFANSPAVVVAQKTRVVPAAEAVRKSEDAAQRLLDIGVRRLFFKYCATFDSTDDGNIGPVADRLLALTRASQTGFCPSSGDLARSVFQGHLFVGAQLVSESPKRFDPLTPMTDPNLVHVLQRQSKLAVGLLPHNVVRAEPSTRQAFVDQLVAQGIRHIIMDAIYTDDLAAVAALTVDWPLMTGNAPVIRHYPALWRKRGWLGDTPPKRPLPAVESPGVVLAGSCAERTLEQLAAFEQARPVHRIDIASAGSVDAA
;
A
#
# COMPACT_ATOMS: atom_id res chain seq x y z
N MET A 1 7.16 -3.20 -6.59
CA MET A 1 6.38 -2.61 -5.48
C MET A 1 7.05 -2.96 -4.16
N VAL A 2 7.14 -1.99 -3.25
CA VAL A 2 7.56 -2.18 -1.86
C VAL A 2 6.31 -2.08 -0.99
N ALA A 3 6.04 -3.05 -0.12
CA ALA A 3 4.89 -3.06 0.78
C ALA A 3 5.33 -3.10 2.24
N ASP A 4 4.64 -2.31 3.08
CA ASP A 4 4.97 -2.13 4.50
C ASP A 4 4.54 -3.28 5.43
N ASP A 5 3.74 -4.20 4.89
CA ASP A 5 3.27 -5.41 5.53
C ASP A 5 3.13 -6.59 4.55
N LEU A 6 2.88 -7.78 5.11
CA LEU A 6 2.65 -9.00 4.35
C LEU A 6 1.26 -9.00 3.70
N THR A 7 0.23 -8.64 4.47
CA THR A 7 -1.17 -8.77 4.07
C THR A 7 -1.51 -7.85 2.90
N GLY A 8 -1.19 -6.56 3.00
CA GLY A 8 -1.41 -5.59 1.93
C GLY A 8 -0.55 -5.85 0.70
N GLY A 9 0.68 -6.36 0.90
CA GLY A 9 1.53 -6.85 -0.18
C GLY A 9 0.88 -8.01 -0.95
N MET A 10 0.40 -9.03 -0.24
CA MET A 10 -0.21 -10.23 -0.82
C MET A 10 -1.55 -9.91 -1.49
N GLU A 11 -2.39 -9.09 -0.87
CA GLU A 11 -3.63 -8.58 -1.45
C GLU A 11 -3.37 -7.92 -2.81
N THR A 12 -2.36 -7.06 -2.89
CA THR A 12 -2.02 -6.36 -4.12
C THR A 12 -1.49 -7.31 -5.19
N ALA A 13 -0.64 -8.28 -4.83
CA ALA A 13 -0.15 -9.28 -5.78
C ALA A 13 -1.30 -10.14 -6.33
N ALA A 14 -2.20 -10.60 -5.45
CA ALA A 14 -3.38 -11.38 -5.84
C ALA A 14 -4.31 -10.57 -6.76
N MET A 15 -4.51 -9.28 -6.46
CA MET A 15 -5.28 -8.38 -7.32
C MET A 15 -4.66 -8.25 -8.72
N LEU A 16 -3.34 -8.07 -8.82
CA LEU A 16 -2.65 -7.99 -10.11
C LEU A 16 -2.81 -9.27 -10.92
N VAL A 17 -2.66 -10.45 -10.28
CA VAL A 17 -2.89 -11.75 -10.92
C VAL A 17 -4.33 -11.89 -11.40
N ALA A 18 -5.31 -11.48 -10.60
CA ALA A 18 -6.72 -11.49 -10.98
C ALA A 18 -7.03 -10.59 -12.20
N LEU A 19 -6.24 -9.52 -12.39
CA LEU A 19 -6.30 -8.60 -13.53
C LEU A 19 -5.46 -9.06 -14.74
N GLY A 20 -4.91 -10.27 -14.69
CA GLY A 20 -4.10 -10.83 -15.77
C GLY A 20 -2.70 -10.23 -15.85
N VAL A 21 -2.11 -9.84 -14.72
CA VAL A 21 -0.72 -9.40 -14.63
C VAL A 21 0.06 -10.47 -13.86
N ASP A 22 1.01 -11.13 -14.52
CA ASP A 22 1.92 -12.04 -13.81
C ASP A 22 2.72 -11.24 -12.76
N CYS A 23 2.74 -11.74 -11.53
CA CYS A 23 3.23 -11.01 -10.38
C CYS A 23 4.10 -11.90 -9.50
N GLY A 24 5.39 -11.57 -9.42
CA GLY A 24 6.30 -12.16 -8.44
C GLY A 24 6.00 -11.63 -7.04
N PHE A 25 6.10 -12.50 -6.03
CA PHE A 25 5.93 -12.11 -4.64
C PHE A 25 7.09 -12.65 -3.80
N VAL A 26 7.77 -11.75 -3.09
CA VAL A 26 8.90 -12.10 -2.22
C VAL A 26 8.82 -11.34 -0.91
N THR A 27 9.30 -11.96 0.16
CA THR A 27 9.49 -11.30 1.48
C THR A 27 10.95 -10.90 1.72
N ARG A 28 11.86 -11.39 0.87
CA ARG A 28 13.31 -11.12 0.94
C ARG A 28 13.74 -10.42 -0.34
N PRO A 29 14.27 -9.17 -0.28
CA PRO A 29 14.74 -8.43 -1.46
C PRO A 29 15.72 -9.20 -2.34
N ALA A 30 16.60 -10.01 -1.75
CA ALA A 30 17.57 -10.82 -2.48
C ALA A 30 16.94 -11.77 -3.53
N LEU A 31 15.67 -12.13 -3.38
CA LEU A 31 14.96 -13.02 -4.30
C LEU A 31 14.31 -12.30 -5.49
N VAL A 32 14.31 -10.96 -5.53
CA VAL A 32 13.67 -10.17 -6.61
C VAL A 32 14.18 -10.59 -7.99
N ARG A 33 15.48 -10.88 -8.13
CA ARG A 33 16.10 -11.32 -9.39
C ARG A 33 15.46 -12.57 -10.01
N HIS A 34 14.82 -13.42 -9.22
CA HIS A 34 14.14 -14.62 -9.74
C HIS A 34 12.86 -14.29 -10.52
N PHE A 35 12.36 -13.06 -10.38
CA PHE A 35 11.14 -12.57 -11.03
C PHE A 35 11.44 -11.43 -12.02
N ALA A 36 12.67 -11.34 -12.54
CA ALA A 36 13.07 -10.29 -13.48
C ALA A 36 12.20 -10.24 -14.76
N ASN A 37 11.60 -11.37 -15.15
CA ASN A 37 10.71 -11.46 -16.32
C ASN A 37 9.22 -11.24 -15.99
N SER A 38 8.86 -11.09 -14.70
CA SER A 38 7.48 -10.83 -14.32
C SER A 38 7.16 -9.33 -14.50
N PRO A 39 6.02 -8.97 -15.13
CA PRO A 39 5.61 -7.58 -15.33
C PRO A 39 5.47 -6.77 -14.03
N ALA A 40 5.21 -7.45 -12.91
CA ALA A 40 5.19 -6.86 -11.59
C ALA A 40 5.90 -7.76 -10.58
N VAL A 41 6.55 -7.14 -9.59
CA VAL A 41 7.13 -7.84 -8.44
C VAL A 41 6.76 -7.07 -7.18
N VAL A 42 6.26 -7.79 -6.18
CA VAL A 42 5.94 -7.28 -4.85
C VAL A 42 6.99 -7.78 -3.86
N VAL A 43 7.60 -6.83 -3.15
CA VAL A 43 8.48 -7.09 -2.01
C VAL A 43 7.73 -6.68 -0.74
N ALA A 44 7.30 -7.64 0.05
CA ALA A 44 6.53 -7.42 1.28
C ALA A 44 7.43 -7.55 2.51
N GLN A 45 7.58 -6.47 3.28
CA GLN A 45 8.44 -6.43 4.46
C GLN A 45 7.62 -5.99 5.67
N LYS A 46 8.07 -6.34 6.89
CA LYS A 46 7.48 -5.80 8.12
C LYS A 46 8.15 -4.46 8.44
N THR A 47 7.63 -3.37 7.88
CA THR A 47 8.21 -2.02 8.05
C THR A 47 7.23 -0.97 8.58
N ARG A 48 5.95 -1.30 8.78
CA ARG A 48 4.94 -0.36 9.29
C ARG A 48 5.29 0.26 10.65
N VAL A 49 5.64 -0.57 11.64
CA VAL A 49 5.78 -0.18 13.05
C VAL A 49 7.19 -0.38 13.62
N VAL A 50 8.18 -0.61 12.75
CA VAL A 50 9.60 -0.62 13.16
C VAL A 50 10.14 0.80 13.25
N PRO A 51 11.29 1.08 13.88
CA PRO A 51 11.89 2.41 13.85
C PRO A 51 12.10 2.93 12.43
N ALA A 52 11.87 4.23 12.21
CA ALA A 52 11.89 4.83 10.87
C ALA A 52 13.19 4.58 10.08
N ALA A 53 14.34 4.68 10.75
CA ALA A 53 15.63 4.38 10.12
C ALA A 53 15.72 2.94 9.60
N GLU A 54 15.12 1.98 10.32
CA GLU A 54 15.06 0.59 9.89
C GLU A 54 14.09 0.39 8.72
N ALA A 55 12.92 1.02 8.77
CA ALA A 55 11.93 0.98 7.69
C ALA A 55 12.47 1.56 6.39
N VAL A 56 13.19 2.68 6.47
CA VAL A 56 13.89 3.32 5.35
C VAL A 56 14.93 2.37 4.77
N ARG A 57 15.85 1.84 5.58
CA ARG A 57 16.90 0.92 5.12
C ARG A 57 16.32 -0.33 4.43
N LYS A 58 15.28 -0.94 5.02
CA LYS A 58 14.63 -2.14 4.47
C LYS A 58 13.94 -1.84 3.14
N SER A 59 13.17 -0.75 3.08
CA SER A 59 12.43 -0.33 1.89
C SER A 59 13.37 0.10 0.76
N GLU A 60 14.49 0.74 1.10
CA GLU A 60 15.53 1.11 0.15
C GLU A 60 16.19 -0.12 -0.48
N ASP A 61 16.60 -1.13 0.31
CA ASP A 61 17.15 -2.37 -0.26
C ASP A 61 16.13 -3.04 -1.19
N ALA A 62 14.87 -3.16 -0.78
CA ALA A 62 13.80 -3.68 -1.64
C ALA A 62 13.65 -2.89 -2.95
N ALA A 63 13.64 -1.56 -2.86
CA ALA A 63 13.53 -0.69 -4.02
C ALA A 63 14.74 -0.80 -4.94
N GLN A 64 15.96 -0.85 -4.40
CA GLN A 64 17.17 -0.99 -5.19
C GLN A 64 17.18 -2.32 -5.95
N ARG A 65 16.81 -3.44 -5.31
CA ARG A 65 16.71 -4.74 -6.00
C ARG A 65 15.68 -4.75 -7.13
N LEU A 66 14.60 -3.99 -6.99
CA LEU A 66 13.61 -3.81 -8.05
C LEU A 66 14.18 -2.95 -9.18
N LEU A 67 14.88 -1.85 -8.87
CA LEU A 67 15.53 -1.02 -9.88
C LEU A 67 16.65 -1.77 -10.64
N ASP A 68 17.39 -2.65 -9.96
CA ASP A 68 18.45 -3.48 -10.54
C ASP A 68 17.93 -4.43 -11.64
N ILE A 69 16.67 -4.86 -11.56
CA ILE A 69 16.01 -5.67 -12.61
C ILE A 69 15.31 -4.80 -13.68
N GLY A 70 15.53 -3.48 -13.68
CA GLY A 70 15.06 -2.57 -14.70
C GLY A 70 13.58 -2.21 -14.62
N VAL A 71 12.96 -2.22 -13.43
CA VAL A 71 11.56 -1.79 -13.32
C VAL A 71 11.38 -0.35 -13.78
N ARG A 72 10.33 -0.10 -14.56
CA ARG A 72 9.97 1.24 -15.03
C ARG A 72 9.50 2.17 -13.90
N ARG A 73 8.97 1.58 -12.82
CA ARG A 73 8.25 2.29 -11.76
C ARG A 73 8.39 1.56 -10.44
N LEU A 74 8.45 2.34 -9.36
CA LEU A 74 8.18 1.89 -8.01
C LEU A 74 6.77 2.28 -7.55
N PHE A 75 6.17 1.41 -6.74
CA PHE A 75 4.96 1.70 -6.00
C PHE A 75 5.24 1.40 -4.53
N PHE A 76 4.93 2.32 -3.63
CA PHE A 76 5.00 2.11 -2.19
C PHE A 76 3.59 1.88 -1.62
N LYS A 77 3.35 0.66 -1.16
CA LYS A 77 2.07 0.21 -0.63
C LYS A 77 2.06 0.30 0.90
N TYR A 78 1.05 1.00 1.43
CA TYR A 78 0.78 1.11 2.87
C TYR A 78 -0.73 0.95 3.16
N CYS A 79 -1.12 1.00 4.44
CA CYS A 79 -2.49 0.74 4.88
C CYS A 79 -3.52 1.78 4.40
N ALA A 80 -4.76 1.35 4.17
CA ALA A 80 -5.88 2.22 3.77
C ALA A 80 -6.25 3.28 4.83
N THR A 81 -5.90 3.04 6.09
CA THR A 81 -6.13 3.95 7.21
C THR A 81 -4.94 4.84 7.53
N PHE A 82 -3.93 4.87 6.65
CA PHE A 82 -2.73 5.72 6.76
C PHE A 82 -1.91 5.47 8.04
N ASP A 83 -1.91 4.21 8.52
CA ASP A 83 -1.27 3.74 9.74
C ASP A 83 0.17 4.22 9.87
N SER A 84 0.37 5.25 10.68
CA SER A 84 1.66 5.87 10.98
C SER A 84 1.58 6.65 12.28
N THR A 85 2.73 7.11 12.75
CA THR A 85 2.87 8.11 13.81
C THR A 85 3.58 9.33 13.23
N ASP A 86 3.78 10.37 14.03
CA ASP A 86 4.57 11.53 13.63
C ASP A 86 6.03 11.16 13.29
N ASP A 87 6.53 10.04 13.82
CA ASP A 87 7.86 9.51 13.50
C ASP A 87 7.90 8.69 12.21
N GLY A 88 6.74 8.36 11.61
CA GLY A 88 6.66 7.61 10.36
C GLY A 88 5.80 6.33 10.40
N ASN A 89 5.92 5.43 9.42
CA ASN A 89 7.02 5.32 8.43
C ASN A 89 6.67 5.74 6.99
N ILE A 90 5.47 6.24 6.74
CA ILE A 90 5.02 6.57 5.38
C ILE A 90 5.89 7.67 4.76
N GLY A 91 6.06 8.79 5.46
CA GLY A 91 6.86 9.94 5.04
C GLY A 91 8.34 9.61 4.86
N PRO A 92 9.05 9.08 5.88
CA PRO A 92 10.47 8.81 5.76
C PRO A 92 10.82 7.82 4.62
N VAL A 93 9.97 6.80 4.42
CA VAL A 93 10.15 5.85 3.32
C VAL A 93 9.86 6.53 1.98
N ALA A 94 8.77 7.30 1.85
CA ALA A 94 8.44 8.02 0.63
C ALA A 94 9.54 9.03 0.25
N ASP A 95 10.07 9.81 1.21
CA ASP A 95 11.19 10.73 1.01
C ASP A 95 12.40 10.00 0.39
N ARG A 96 12.75 8.82 0.94
CA ARG A 96 13.90 8.04 0.45
C ARG A 96 13.65 7.46 -0.94
N LEU A 97 12.46 6.90 -1.19
CA LEU A 97 12.11 6.31 -2.49
C LEU A 97 12.02 7.39 -3.59
N LEU A 98 11.55 8.60 -3.25
CA LEU A 98 11.49 9.72 -4.17
C LEU A 98 12.91 10.13 -4.60
N ALA A 99 13.82 10.25 -3.63
CA ALA A 99 15.24 10.53 -3.91
C ALA A 99 15.89 9.43 -4.76
N LEU A 100 15.62 8.16 -4.45
CA LEU A 100 16.18 7.01 -5.16
C LEU A 100 15.74 6.97 -6.63
N THR A 101 14.47 7.27 -6.90
CA THR A 101 13.92 7.32 -8.26
C THR A 101 14.21 8.63 -9.00
N ARG A 102 14.79 9.63 -8.30
CA ARG A 102 15.02 11.00 -8.81
C ARG A 102 13.74 11.65 -9.35
N ALA A 103 12.59 11.22 -8.86
CA ALA A 103 11.31 11.81 -9.25
C ALA A 103 11.16 13.19 -8.63
N SER A 104 10.56 14.12 -9.38
CA SER A 104 10.25 15.45 -8.87
C SER A 104 9.06 15.47 -7.91
N GLN A 105 8.20 14.45 -7.91
CA GLN A 105 7.03 14.36 -7.05
C GLN A 105 6.52 12.92 -6.92
N THR A 106 5.71 12.69 -5.90
CA THR A 106 4.88 11.49 -5.78
C THR A 106 3.53 11.79 -5.14
N GLY A 107 2.60 10.85 -5.28
CA GLY A 107 1.23 10.96 -4.81
C GLY A 107 0.93 9.97 -3.68
N PHE A 108 -0.09 10.28 -2.90
CA PHE A 108 -0.57 9.47 -1.78
C PHE A 108 -2.08 9.28 -1.91
N CYS A 109 -2.50 8.04 -2.17
CA CYS A 109 -3.91 7.69 -2.34
C CYS A 109 -4.26 6.44 -1.51
N PRO A 110 -4.69 6.60 -0.24
CA PRO A 110 -5.04 5.47 0.62
C PRO A 110 -6.46 4.92 0.38
N SER A 111 -7.29 5.65 -0.38
CA SER A 111 -8.71 5.33 -0.58
C SER A 111 -8.95 3.89 -1.06
N SER A 112 -10.05 3.31 -0.55
CA SER A 112 -10.50 1.97 -0.87
C SER A 112 -12.01 1.87 -0.74
N GLY A 113 -12.73 1.78 -1.87
CA GLY A 113 -14.19 1.62 -1.89
C GLY A 113 -14.64 0.34 -1.18
N ASP A 114 -13.95 -0.78 -1.40
CA ASP A 114 -14.26 -2.09 -0.79
C ASP A 114 -14.13 -2.06 0.74
N LEU A 115 -13.28 -1.16 1.27
CA LEU A 115 -13.12 -0.93 2.69
C LEU A 115 -13.91 0.31 3.15
N ALA A 116 -14.67 1.00 2.31
CA ALA A 116 -15.30 2.28 2.67
C ALA A 116 -14.31 3.31 3.24
N ARG A 117 -13.11 3.41 2.64
CA ARG A 117 -12.10 4.44 2.96
C ARG A 117 -12.08 5.44 1.83
N SER A 118 -12.31 6.71 2.14
CA SER A 118 -12.30 7.80 1.16
C SER A 118 -11.51 8.98 1.68
N VAL A 119 -11.00 9.80 0.77
CA VAL A 119 -10.31 11.05 1.10
C VAL A 119 -11.01 12.19 0.38
N PHE A 120 -11.42 13.21 1.13
CA PHE A 120 -12.06 14.41 0.62
C PHE A 120 -11.51 15.64 1.32
N GLN A 121 -11.08 16.65 0.56
CA GLN A 121 -10.37 17.82 1.06
C GLN A 121 -9.15 17.43 1.93
N GLY A 122 -8.45 16.37 1.54
CA GLY A 122 -7.33 15.80 2.30
C GLY A 122 -7.72 15.08 3.60
N HIS A 123 -9.01 15.02 3.96
CA HIS A 123 -9.48 14.36 5.17
C HIS A 123 -9.85 12.91 4.89
N LEU A 124 -9.30 11.99 5.69
CA LEU A 124 -9.58 10.56 5.60
C LEU A 124 -10.86 10.19 6.37
N PHE A 125 -11.75 9.49 5.68
CA PHE A 125 -12.98 8.94 6.21
C PHE A 125 -12.90 7.40 6.30
N VAL A 126 -13.52 6.87 7.36
CA VAL A 126 -13.79 5.43 7.56
C VAL A 126 -15.31 5.28 7.62
N GLY A 127 -15.90 4.77 6.55
CA GLY A 127 -17.35 4.80 6.35
C GLY A 127 -17.85 6.25 6.31
N ALA A 128 -18.78 6.57 7.21
CA ALA A 128 -19.36 7.91 7.34
C ALA A 128 -18.62 8.82 8.34
N GLN A 129 -17.58 8.32 9.02
CA GLN A 129 -16.88 9.03 10.09
C GLN A 129 -15.51 9.52 9.62
N LEU A 130 -15.04 10.63 10.18
CA LEU A 130 -13.61 10.97 10.11
C LEU A 130 -12.79 9.85 10.76
N VAL A 131 -11.58 9.57 10.26
CA VAL A 131 -10.73 8.53 10.84
C VAL A 131 -10.45 8.78 12.34
N SER A 132 -10.33 10.05 12.73
CA SER A 132 -10.18 10.52 14.12
C SER A 132 -11.39 10.28 15.02
N GLU A 133 -12.56 10.02 14.43
CA GLU A 133 -13.82 9.71 15.13
C GLU A 133 -14.22 8.23 15.00
N SER A 134 -13.43 7.45 14.26
CA SER A 134 -13.60 6.01 14.12
C SER A 134 -12.86 5.24 15.23
N PRO A 135 -13.07 3.91 15.38
CA PRO A 135 -12.28 3.08 16.29
C PRO A 135 -10.76 3.13 16.03
N LYS A 136 -10.31 3.52 14.83
CA LYS A 136 -8.87 3.65 14.49
C LYS A 136 -8.13 4.62 15.42
N ARG A 137 -8.82 5.60 16.03
CA ARG A 137 -8.21 6.52 17.01
C ARG A 137 -7.65 5.82 18.25
N PHE A 138 -8.13 4.62 18.55
CA PHE A 138 -7.70 3.80 19.69
C PHE A 138 -6.77 2.65 19.28
N ASP A 139 -6.27 2.65 18.04
CA ASP A 139 -5.31 1.65 17.59
C ASP A 139 -4.07 1.66 18.50
N PRO A 140 -3.63 0.50 19.02
CA PRO A 140 -2.60 0.43 20.04
C PRO A 140 -1.19 0.75 19.50
N LEU A 141 -1.00 0.74 18.18
CA LEU A 141 0.30 0.95 17.53
C LEU A 141 0.38 2.27 16.77
N THR A 142 -0.72 2.66 16.11
CA THR A 142 -0.80 3.81 15.19
C THR A 142 -2.14 4.54 15.35
N PRO A 143 -2.43 5.12 16.53
CA PRO A 143 -3.68 5.82 16.75
C PRO A 143 -3.80 7.01 15.80
N MET A 144 -4.88 7.06 15.02
CA MET A 144 -5.14 8.15 14.07
C MET A 144 -6.11 9.16 14.71
N THR A 145 -5.59 10.27 15.21
CA THR A 145 -6.38 11.32 15.90
C THR A 145 -6.55 12.59 15.07
N ASP A 146 -5.80 12.74 13.98
CA ASP A 146 -5.91 13.83 13.02
C ASP A 146 -6.40 13.27 11.67
N PRO A 147 -7.56 13.71 11.17
CA PRO A 147 -8.08 13.22 9.90
C PRO A 147 -7.42 13.85 8.68
N ASN A 148 -6.73 14.98 8.83
CA ASN A 148 -6.13 15.69 7.70
C ASN A 148 -4.79 15.05 7.32
N LEU A 149 -4.78 14.32 6.21
CA LEU A 149 -3.61 13.58 5.73
C LEU A 149 -2.46 14.50 5.29
N VAL A 150 -2.74 15.74 4.90
CA VAL A 150 -1.68 16.72 4.62
C VAL A 150 -0.89 17.00 5.90
N HIS A 151 -1.57 17.23 7.02
CA HIS A 151 -0.92 17.44 8.31
C HIS A 151 -0.19 16.19 8.79
N VAL A 152 -0.86 15.03 8.76
CA VAL A 152 -0.29 13.75 9.20
C VAL A 152 0.98 13.40 8.42
N LEU A 153 0.98 13.59 7.10
CA LEU A 153 2.17 13.33 6.29
C LEU A 153 3.25 14.40 6.50
N GLN A 154 2.87 15.67 6.69
CA GLN A 154 3.83 16.76 6.88
C GLN A 154 4.64 16.60 8.18
N ARG A 155 4.04 16.05 9.24
CA ARG A 155 4.74 15.81 10.52
C ARG A 155 5.87 14.77 10.40
N GLN A 156 5.76 13.84 9.46
CA GLN A 156 6.71 12.74 9.27
C GLN A 156 7.64 12.91 8.05
N SER A 157 7.51 13.99 7.27
CA SER A 157 8.29 14.23 6.05
C SER A 157 9.03 15.55 6.11
N LYS A 158 10.24 15.59 5.55
CA LYS A 158 11.00 16.83 5.37
C LYS A 158 10.59 17.60 4.11
N LEU A 159 9.86 16.95 3.21
CA LEU A 159 9.40 17.53 1.97
C LEU A 159 8.04 18.19 2.17
N ALA A 160 7.79 19.26 1.40
CA ALA A 160 6.52 19.96 1.46
C ALA A 160 5.38 19.07 0.90
N VAL A 161 4.30 18.98 1.68
CA VAL A 161 3.10 18.22 1.37
C VAL A 161 1.99 19.16 0.89
N GLY A 162 1.37 18.82 -0.23
CA GLY A 162 0.21 19.50 -0.78
C GLY A 162 -0.96 18.55 -1.01
N LEU A 163 -2.02 19.11 -1.59
CA LEU A 163 -3.29 18.41 -1.86
C LEU A 163 -3.66 18.58 -3.33
N LEU A 164 -4.05 17.47 -3.97
CA LEU A 164 -4.82 17.47 -5.21
C LEU A 164 -6.30 17.28 -4.82
N PRO A 165 -7.07 18.38 -4.70
CA PRO A 165 -8.43 18.32 -4.17
C PRO A 165 -9.39 17.67 -5.18
N HIS A 166 -10.52 17.16 -4.69
CA HIS A 166 -11.46 16.34 -5.47
C HIS A 166 -11.96 17.03 -6.74
N ASN A 167 -12.24 18.33 -6.68
CA ASN A 167 -12.65 19.11 -7.86
C ASN A 167 -11.59 19.10 -8.97
N VAL A 168 -10.30 19.11 -8.61
CA VAL A 168 -9.21 18.98 -9.58
C VAL A 168 -9.06 17.54 -10.05
N VAL A 169 -9.18 16.55 -9.15
CA VAL A 169 -9.19 15.12 -9.53
C VAL A 169 -10.27 14.83 -10.58
N ARG A 170 -11.45 15.46 -10.48
CA ARG A 170 -12.55 15.35 -11.44
C ARG A 170 -12.40 16.22 -12.68
N ALA A 171 -11.52 17.21 -12.68
CA ALA A 171 -11.30 18.09 -13.82
C ALA A 171 -10.69 17.33 -15.01
N GLU A 172 -10.62 17.97 -16.19
CA GLU A 172 -10.01 17.36 -17.37
C GLU A 172 -8.51 17.06 -17.17
N PRO A 173 -7.93 16.06 -17.88
CA PRO A 173 -6.54 15.63 -17.68
C PRO A 173 -5.50 16.75 -17.72
N SER A 174 -5.65 17.72 -18.63
CA SER A 174 -4.74 18.88 -18.72
C SER A 174 -4.78 19.77 -17.49
N THR A 175 -5.95 19.92 -16.87
CA THR A 175 -6.12 20.70 -15.63
C THR A 175 -5.48 20.00 -14.44
N ARG A 176 -5.62 18.67 -14.35
CA ARG A 176 -4.93 17.87 -13.32
C ARG A 176 -3.41 18.02 -13.42
N GLN A 177 -2.87 17.89 -14.64
CA GLN A 177 -1.44 18.00 -14.87
C GLN A 177 -0.92 19.41 -14.55
N ALA A 178 -1.57 20.46 -15.05
CA ALA A 178 -1.19 21.84 -14.78
C ALA A 178 -1.22 22.16 -13.28
N PHE A 179 -2.18 21.62 -12.54
CA PHE A 179 -2.25 21.79 -11.10
C PHE A 179 -1.07 21.10 -10.39
N VAL A 180 -0.73 19.87 -10.77
CA VAL A 180 0.47 19.19 -10.26
C VAL A 180 1.73 19.99 -10.58
N ASP A 181 1.87 20.49 -11.80
CA ASP A 181 3.03 21.28 -12.22
C ASP A 181 3.17 22.56 -11.38
N GLN A 182 2.05 23.22 -11.06
CA GLN A 182 2.02 24.37 -10.16
C GLN A 182 2.49 24.01 -8.75
N LEU A 183 2.00 22.89 -8.17
CA LEU A 183 2.48 22.44 -6.86
C LEU A 183 3.99 22.17 -6.89
N VAL A 184 4.48 21.49 -7.93
CA VAL A 184 5.91 21.21 -8.09
C VAL A 184 6.73 22.49 -8.22
N ALA A 185 6.24 23.50 -8.96
CA ALA A 185 6.89 24.80 -9.06
C ALA A 185 6.96 25.53 -7.70
N GLN A 186 6.00 25.29 -6.80
CA GLN A 186 5.99 25.83 -5.44
C GLN A 186 6.90 25.05 -4.45
N GLY A 187 7.62 24.03 -4.93
CA GLY A 187 8.47 23.21 -4.07
C GLY A 187 7.73 22.05 -3.37
N ILE A 188 6.43 21.86 -3.65
CA ILE A 188 5.68 20.71 -3.14
C ILE A 188 6.12 19.46 -3.89
N ARG A 189 6.40 18.39 -3.14
CA ARG A 189 6.92 17.13 -3.69
C ARG A 189 6.02 15.95 -3.35
N HIS A 190 5.28 16.04 -2.25
CA HIS A 190 4.35 15.03 -1.78
C HIS A 190 2.92 15.53 -1.95
N ILE A 191 2.06 14.77 -2.62
CA ILE A 191 0.71 15.22 -2.98
C ILE A 191 -0.32 14.21 -2.44
N ILE A 192 -1.06 14.59 -1.41
CA ILE A 192 -2.28 13.86 -1.01
C ILE A 192 -3.30 13.99 -2.14
N MET A 193 -3.94 12.90 -2.53
CA MET A 193 -4.93 12.90 -3.62
C MET A 193 -6.29 12.47 -3.10
N ASP A 194 -7.28 13.35 -3.25
CA ASP A 194 -8.66 13.02 -2.95
C ASP A 194 -9.16 11.89 -3.86
N ALA A 195 -9.90 10.97 -3.28
CA ALA A 195 -10.60 9.92 -4.02
C ALA A 195 -11.74 9.38 -3.16
N ILE A 196 -12.96 9.51 -3.69
CA ILE A 196 -14.20 9.01 -3.04
C ILE A 196 -14.74 7.82 -3.81
N TYR A 197 -14.74 7.92 -5.15
CA TYR A 197 -15.31 6.93 -6.05
C TYR A 197 -14.23 6.20 -6.86
N THR A 198 -14.61 5.05 -7.44
CA THR A 198 -13.76 4.27 -8.34
C THR A 198 -13.23 5.09 -9.52
N ASP A 199 -14.05 6.01 -10.06
CA ASP A 199 -13.62 6.89 -11.16
C ASP A 199 -12.54 7.88 -10.74
N ASP A 200 -12.50 8.26 -9.45
CA ASP A 200 -11.46 9.15 -8.91
C ASP A 200 -10.13 8.40 -8.84
N LEU A 201 -10.16 7.12 -8.41
CA LEU A 201 -9.00 6.23 -8.46
C LEU A 201 -8.49 6.02 -9.89
N ALA A 202 -9.40 5.89 -10.87
CA ALA A 202 -9.05 5.81 -12.28
C ALA A 202 -8.40 7.10 -12.79
N ALA A 203 -8.92 8.26 -12.39
CA ALA A 203 -8.35 9.57 -12.72
C ALA A 203 -6.95 9.76 -12.13
N VAL A 204 -6.76 9.38 -10.86
CA VAL A 204 -5.46 9.39 -10.17
C VAL A 204 -4.47 8.47 -10.87
N ALA A 205 -4.87 7.24 -11.20
CA ALA A 205 -4.00 6.31 -11.91
C ALA A 205 -3.61 6.84 -13.30
N ALA A 206 -4.54 7.45 -14.03
CA ALA A 206 -4.27 8.05 -15.34
C ALA A 206 -3.29 9.23 -15.27
N LEU A 207 -3.42 10.09 -14.25
CA LEU A 207 -2.49 11.21 -14.01
C LEU A 207 -1.08 10.72 -13.67
N THR A 208 -1.01 9.65 -12.88
CA THR A 208 0.24 9.22 -12.26
C THR A 208 0.92 8.07 -12.99
N VAL A 209 0.35 7.49 -14.06
CA VAL A 209 0.85 6.30 -14.79
C VAL A 209 2.26 6.41 -15.38
N ASP A 210 2.77 7.62 -15.60
CA ASP A 210 4.14 7.84 -16.09
C ASP A 210 5.10 8.27 -14.96
N TRP A 211 4.62 8.46 -13.72
CA TRP A 211 5.48 8.84 -12.60
C TRP A 211 6.43 7.70 -12.20
N PRO A 212 7.71 7.97 -11.90
CA PRO A 212 8.64 6.93 -11.47
C PRO A 212 8.28 6.31 -10.12
N LEU A 213 7.61 7.08 -9.25
CA LEU A 213 7.14 6.65 -7.95
C LEU A 213 5.68 7.08 -7.74
N MET A 214 4.85 6.14 -7.27
CA MET A 214 3.54 6.42 -6.70
C MET A 214 3.41 5.72 -5.35
N THR A 215 2.57 6.24 -4.45
CA THR A 215 2.29 5.63 -3.17
C THR A 215 0.79 5.54 -2.89
N GLY A 216 0.36 4.56 -2.11
CA GLY A 216 -1.06 4.40 -1.81
C GLY A 216 -1.46 3.00 -1.39
N ASN A 217 -2.77 2.76 -1.44
CA ASN A 217 -3.35 1.45 -1.18
C ASN A 217 -3.56 0.64 -2.49
N ALA A 218 -3.95 -0.63 -2.38
CA ALA A 218 -4.12 -1.52 -3.53
C ALA A 218 -5.15 -1.04 -4.58
N PRO A 219 -6.28 -0.40 -4.22
CA PRO A 219 -7.33 -0.05 -5.19
C PRO A 219 -6.91 0.88 -6.33
N VAL A 220 -6.03 1.86 -6.09
CA VAL A 220 -5.51 2.70 -7.20
C VAL A 220 -4.71 1.85 -8.21
N ILE A 221 -4.06 0.78 -7.73
CA ILE A 221 -3.26 -0.12 -8.58
C ILE A 221 -4.13 -0.88 -9.57
N ARG A 222 -5.39 -1.18 -9.22
CA ARG A 222 -6.37 -1.87 -10.08
C ARG A 222 -6.52 -1.20 -11.45
N HIS A 223 -6.29 0.10 -11.54
CA HIS A 223 -6.48 0.89 -12.75
C HIS A 223 -5.24 0.93 -13.65
N TYR A 224 -4.05 0.58 -13.16
CA TYR A 224 -2.84 0.62 -13.97
C TYR A 224 -2.74 -0.45 -15.07
N PRO A 225 -3.14 -1.72 -14.89
CA PRO A 225 -2.98 -2.74 -15.93
C PRO A 225 -3.59 -2.37 -17.27
N ALA A 226 -4.78 -1.74 -17.28
CA ALA A 226 -5.40 -1.25 -18.51
C ALA A 226 -4.57 -0.12 -19.16
N LEU A 227 -4.00 0.77 -18.36
CA LEU A 227 -3.16 1.86 -18.85
C LEU A 227 -1.79 1.36 -19.36
N TRP A 228 -1.22 0.34 -18.72
CA TRP A 228 0.00 -0.32 -19.17
C TRP A 228 -0.19 -1.02 -20.51
N ARG A 229 -1.31 -1.72 -20.71
CA ARG A 229 -1.66 -2.33 -22.02
C ARG A 229 -1.82 -1.27 -23.10
N LYS A 230 -2.54 -0.17 -22.83
CA LYS A 230 -2.66 0.97 -23.77
C LYS A 230 -1.32 1.58 -24.18
N ARG A 231 -0.31 1.52 -23.30
CA ARG A 231 1.06 2.00 -23.55
C ARG A 231 1.98 0.94 -24.18
N GLY A 232 1.50 -0.29 -24.40
CA GLY A 232 2.31 -1.40 -24.87
C GLY A 232 3.35 -1.90 -23.85
N TRP A 233 3.20 -1.57 -22.56
CA TRP A 233 4.12 -2.01 -21.49
C TRP A 233 3.77 -3.39 -20.94
N LEU A 234 2.53 -3.82 -21.15
CA LEU A 234 2.03 -5.13 -20.76
C LEU A 234 1.40 -5.77 -21.99
N GLY A 235 1.81 -7.00 -22.29
CA GLY A 235 1.20 -7.80 -23.35
C GLY A 235 -0.19 -8.32 -23.00
N ASP A 236 -0.66 -9.26 -23.80
CA ASP A 236 -1.93 -9.94 -23.55
C ASP A 236 -1.90 -10.74 -22.24
N THR A 237 -3.08 -10.95 -21.66
CA THR A 237 -3.24 -11.66 -20.39
C THR A 237 -2.64 -13.08 -20.49
N PRO A 238 -1.61 -13.41 -19.71
CA PRO A 238 -1.08 -14.77 -19.69
C PRO A 238 -2.17 -15.74 -19.20
N PRO A 239 -2.14 -17.01 -19.64
CA PRO A 239 -3.07 -18.01 -19.15
C PRO A 239 -2.96 -18.13 -17.63
N LYS A 240 -4.11 -18.26 -16.95
CA LYS A 240 -4.14 -18.52 -15.50
C LYS A 240 -3.31 -19.77 -15.22
N ARG A 241 -2.25 -19.65 -14.41
CA ARG A 241 -1.48 -20.79 -13.96
C ARG A 241 -2.22 -21.44 -12.79
N PRO A 242 -2.77 -22.65 -12.93
CA PRO A 242 -3.35 -23.34 -11.79
C PRO A 242 -2.23 -23.61 -10.77
N LEU A 243 -2.51 -23.33 -9.50
CA LEU A 243 -1.64 -23.79 -8.43
C LEU A 243 -1.94 -25.27 -8.20
N PRO A 244 -0.93 -26.16 -8.24
CA PRO A 244 -1.15 -27.57 -7.93
C PRO A 244 -1.63 -27.70 -6.48
N ALA A 245 -2.58 -28.60 -6.24
CA ALA A 245 -2.98 -28.94 -4.89
C ALA A 245 -1.77 -29.52 -4.13
N VAL A 246 -1.60 -29.12 -2.87
CA VAL A 246 -0.58 -29.69 -1.98
C VAL A 246 -1.29 -30.65 -1.04
N GLU A 247 -1.12 -31.95 -1.26
CA GLU A 247 -1.69 -32.99 -0.40
C GLU A 247 -0.76 -33.25 0.79
N SER A 248 -0.96 -32.52 1.88
CA SER A 248 -0.20 -32.69 3.14
C SER A 248 -1.01 -32.19 4.34
N PRO A 249 -0.65 -32.57 5.59
CA PRO A 249 -1.24 -31.99 6.78
C PRO A 249 -1.07 -30.46 6.81
N GLY A 250 -2.14 -29.74 7.12
CA GLY A 250 -2.13 -28.28 7.24
C GLY A 250 -2.46 -27.83 8.67
N VAL A 251 -1.97 -26.65 9.05
CA VAL A 251 -2.30 -25.97 10.30
C VAL A 251 -2.89 -24.60 10.02
N VAL A 252 -3.89 -24.18 10.80
CA VAL A 252 -4.43 -22.82 10.78
C VAL A 252 -3.93 -22.10 12.03
N LEU A 253 -3.21 -21.00 11.83
CA LEU A 253 -2.74 -20.13 12.91
C LEU A 253 -3.56 -18.83 12.90
N ALA A 254 -4.38 -18.63 13.94
CA ALA A 254 -5.20 -17.44 14.08
C ALA A 254 -4.74 -16.63 15.29
N GLY A 255 -4.14 -15.45 15.03
CA GLY A 255 -3.70 -14.52 16.09
C GLY A 255 -4.56 -13.26 16.21
N SER A 256 -5.52 -13.05 15.31
CA SER A 256 -6.42 -11.89 15.34
C SER A 256 -7.53 -12.09 16.38
N CYS A 257 -7.78 -11.07 17.20
CA CYS A 257 -8.90 -11.03 18.14
C CYS A 257 -10.13 -10.31 17.57
N ALA A 258 -10.17 -10.02 16.26
CA ALA A 258 -11.32 -9.38 15.63
C ALA A 258 -12.56 -10.29 15.66
N GLU A 259 -13.75 -9.70 15.76
CA GLU A 259 -15.04 -10.40 15.80
C GLU A 259 -15.17 -11.45 14.69
N ARG A 260 -14.81 -11.07 13.45
CA ARG A 260 -14.84 -11.99 12.30
C ARG A 260 -13.92 -13.20 12.46
N THR A 261 -12.75 -13.03 13.09
CA THR A 261 -11.84 -14.15 13.37
C THR A 261 -12.41 -15.07 14.44
N LEU A 262 -13.08 -14.52 15.47
CA LEU A 262 -13.73 -15.31 16.51
C LEU A 262 -14.90 -16.13 15.94
N GLU A 263 -15.72 -15.55 15.06
CA GLU A 263 -16.77 -16.28 14.32
C GLU A 263 -16.20 -17.44 13.49
N GLN A 264 -15.11 -17.18 12.75
CA GLN A 264 -14.43 -18.20 11.93
C GLN A 264 -13.87 -19.35 12.77
N LEU A 265 -13.28 -19.04 13.93
CA LEU A 265 -12.77 -20.04 14.87
C LEU A 265 -13.92 -20.89 15.45
N ALA A 266 -15.01 -20.26 15.88
CA ALA A 266 -16.17 -20.97 16.41
C ALA A 266 -16.76 -21.94 15.38
N ALA A 267 -16.82 -21.57 14.10
CA ALA A 267 -17.24 -22.45 13.02
C ALA A 267 -16.22 -23.57 12.74
N PHE A 268 -14.92 -23.27 12.76
CA PHE A 268 -13.84 -24.24 12.52
C PHE A 268 -13.82 -25.34 13.60
N GLU A 269 -14.07 -24.97 14.85
CA GLU A 269 -14.10 -25.86 16.02
C GLU A 269 -15.20 -26.94 15.95
N GLN A 270 -16.26 -26.71 15.18
CA GLN A 270 -17.32 -27.70 14.99
C GLN A 270 -16.85 -28.93 14.21
N ALA A 271 -15.82 -28.78 13.38
CA ALA A 271 -15.37 -29.83 12.46
C ALA A 271 -13.90 -30.24 12.67
N ARG A 272 -13.09 -29.43 13.36
CA ARG A 272 -11.64 -29.61 13.47
C ARG A 272 -11.15 -29.24 14.87
N PRO A 273 -10.13 -29.95 15.41
CA PRO A 273 -9.57 -29.62 16.71
C PRO A 273 -8.90 -28.24 16.69
N VAL A 274 -9.07 -27.49 17.77
CA VAL A 274 -8.39 -26.20 17.99
C VAL A 274 -7.63 -26.23 19.30
N HIS A 275 -6.36 -25.88 19.24
CA HIS A 275 -5.51 -25.68 20.40
C HIS A 275 -5.38 -24.17 20.68
N ARG A 276 -5.81 -23.73 21.86
CA ARG A 276 -5.71 -22.33 22.29
C ARG A 276 -4.42 -22.14 23.08
N ILE A 277 -3.60 -21.18 22.65
CA ILE A 277 -2.36 -20.81 23.32
C ILE A 277 -2.60 -19.48 24.03
N ASP A 278 -2.48 -19.47 25.36
CA ASP A 278 -2.49 -18.23 26.14
C ASP A 278 -1.08 -17.63 26.10
N ILE A 279 -0.92 -16.58 25.27
CA ILE A 279 0.35 -15.88 25.07
C ILE A 279 0.82 -15.21 26.38
N ALA A 280 -0.07 -14.82 27.30
CA ALA A 280 0.32 -14.24 28.58
C ALA A 280 0.93 -15.28 29.53
N SER A 281 0.58 -16.56 29.34
CA SER A 281 1.14 -17.70 30.07
C SER A 281 2.36 -18.34 29.40
N ALA A 282 2.63 -17.99 28.13
CA ALA A 282 3.77 -18.50 27.40
C ALA A 282 5.06 -17.86 27.95
N GLY A 283 5.98 -18.69 28.44
CA GLY A 283 7.30 -18.24 28.86
C GLY A 283 8.06 -17.55 27.71
N SER A 284 9.07 -16.76 28.05
CA SER A 284 9.95 -16.08 27.08
C SER A 284 10.34 -17.01 25.91
N VAL A 285 10.34 -16.48 24.69
CA VAL A 285 10.78 -17.20 23.47
C VAL A 285 12.21 -17.72 23.60
N ASP A 286 13.02 -17.14 24.49
CA ASP A 286 14.40 -17.57 24.78
C ASP A 286 14.49 -18.79 25.73
N ALA A 287 13.37 -19.28 26.25
CA ALA A 287 13.31 -20.37 27.23
C ALA A 287 12.84 -21.72 26.66
N ALA A 288 12.67 -21.85 25.33
CA ALA A 288 12.21 -23.06 24.66
C ALA A 288 13.28 -23.67 23.72
#